data_AF-A0A5C0DXM6-F1
#
_entry.id   AF-A0A5C0DXM6-F1
#
_cell.length_a   1.000
_cell.length_b   1.000
_cell.length_c   1.000
_cell.angle_alpha   90.00
_cell.angle_beta   90.00
_cell.angle_gamma   90.00
#
_symmetry.space_group_name_H-M   'P 1'
#
loop_
_entity.id
_entity.type
_entity.pdbx_description
1 polymer ?
#
loop_
_entity_poly.entity_id
_entity_poly.type
_entity_poly.pdbx_seq_one_letter_code
_entity_poly.pdbx_strand_id
1 'polypeptide(L)'
;MIGGGVPKNFAQDTVVAAEMLGFDTIMHKYTIQVTVADERDGALSGSTLKEAHSWGKVDKATEQMVFAEATVALPLIAGYAYHKGNWRDRQPHHKTSR
;
A
#
# COMPACT_ATOMS: atom_id res chain seq x y z
N MET A 1 3.73 0.62 -1.78
CA MET A 1 4.26 1.98 -2.00
C MET A 1 5.77 1.95 -1.81
N ILE A 2 6.52 2.54 -2.74
CA ILE A 2 7.98 2.64 -2.68
C ILE A 2 8.31 4.12 -2.49
N GLY A 3 8.94 4.48 -1.37
CA GLY A 3 9.16 5.86 -0.96
C GLY A 3 7.94 6.52 -0.30
N GLY A 4 7.87 7.85 -0.42
CA GLY A 4 6.82 8.70 0.16
C GLY A 4 6.36 9.80 -0.80
N GLY A 5 5.90 10.93 -0.26
CA GLY A 5 5.49 12.10 -1.02
C GLY A 5 4.15 11.95 -1.76
N VAL A 6 3.99 12.69 -2.87
CA VAL A 6 2.75 12.74 -3.65
C VAL A 6 2.27 11.35 -4.11
N PRO A 7 3.14 10.43 -4.60
CA PRO A 7 2.69 9.10 -5.00
C PRO A 7 2.06 8.29 -3.86
N LYS A 8 2.55 8.46 -2.62
CA LYS A 8 1.97 7.82 -1.42
C LYS A 8 0.58 8.39 -1.14
N ASN A 9 0.48 9.71 -1.03
CA ASN A 9 -0.78 10.38 -0.70
C ASN A 9 -1.86 10.10 -1.75
N PHE A 10 -1.53 10.25 -3.04
CA PHE A 10 -2.47 10.00 -4.12
C PHE A 10 -3.04 8.57 -4.07
N ALA A 11 -2.18 7.55 -3.91
CA ALA A 11 -2.63 6.16 -3.84
C ALA A 11 -3.56 5.90 -2.63
N GLN A 12 -3.27 6.50 -1.47
CA GLN A 12 -4.06 6.32 -0.26
C GLN A 12 -5.37 7.12 -0.28
N ASP A 13 -5.37 8.31 -0.89
CA ASP A 13 -6.54 9.21 -0.93
C ASP A 13 -7.61 8.75 -1.93
N THR A 14 -7.29 7.85 -2.86
CA THR A 14 -8.28 7.33 -3.83
C THR A 14 -9.51 6.71 -3.17
N VAL A 15 -9.34 6.00 -2.06
CA VAL A 15 -10.44 5.36 -1.32
C VAL A 15 -11.37 6.41 -0.70
N VAL A 16 -10.77 7.41 -0.04
CA VAL A 16 -11.51 8.51 0.61
C VAL A 16 -12.19 9.40 -0.43
N ALA A 17 -11.50 9.72 -1.53
CA ALA A 17 -12.07 10.52 -2.60
C ALA A 17 -13.28 9.83 -3.25
N ALA A 18 -13.20 8.51 -3.47
CA ALA A 18 -14.33 7.75 -4.02
C ALA A 18 -15.49 7.64 -3.01
N GLU A 19 -15.23 7.49 -1.71
CA GLU A 19 -16.26 7.55 -0.66
C GLU A 19 -16.95 8.93 -0.64
N MET A 20 -16.19 10.02 -0.73
CA MET A 20 -16.73 11.40 -0.80
C MET A 20 -17.58 11.64 -2.05
N LEU A 21 -17.33 10.93 -3.14
CA LEU A 21 -18.12 10.97 -4.37
C LEU A 21 -19.37 10.06 -4.33
N GLY A 22 -19.61 9.38 -3.20
CA GLY A 22 -20.77 8.51 -2.99
C GLY A 22 -20.62 7.09 -3.53
N PHE A 23 -19.39 6.67 -3.87
CA PHE A 23 -19.12 5.27 -4.21
C PHE A 23 -18.98 4.43 -2.95
N ASP A 24 -19.50 3.20 -2.99
CA ASP A 24 -19.21 2.20 -1.96
C ASP A 24 -17.78 1.67 -2.19
N THR A 25 -16.86 2.00 -1.28
CA THR A 25 -15.44 1.71 -1.42
C THR A 25 -14.97 0.72 -0.36
N ILE A 26 -14.03 -0.13 -0.76
CA ILE A 26 -13.37 -1.06 0.15
C ILE A 26 -11.98 -0.51 0.41
N MET A 27 -11.58 -0.46 1.69
CA MET A 27 -10.23 -0.06 2.09
C MET A 27 -9.16 -0.91 1.41
N HIS A 28 -7.94 -0.38 1.28
CA HIS A 28 -6.81 -1.14 0.76
C HIS A 28 -6.54 -2.37 1.64
N LYS A 29 -6.84 -3.56 1.10
CA LYS A 29 -6.73 -4.86 1.81
C LYS A 29 -5.28 -5.26 2.13
N TYR A 30 -4.34 -4.84 1.30
CA TYR A 30 -2.92 -5.16 1.46
C TYR A 30 -2.10 -3.90 1.28
N THR A 31 -1.28 -3.57 2.27
CA THR A 31 -0.42 -2.38 2.20
C THR A 31 1.00 -2.71 2.63
N ILE A 32 1.95 -2.57 1.71
CA ILE A 32 3.38 -2.63 2.01
C ILE A 32 3.97 -1.28 1.65
N GLN A 33 4.63 -0.62 2.60
CA GLN A 33 5.33 0.65 2.38
C GLN A 33 6.83 0.46 2.61
N VAL A 34 7.63 0.65 1.57
CA VAL A 34 9.10 0.71 1.68
C VAL A 34 9.49 2.17 1.79
N THR A 35 10.15 2.58 2.86
CA THR A 35 10.50 3.99 3.07
C THR A 35 11.76 4.15 3.92
N VAL A 36 12.44 5.28 3.76
CA VAL A 36 13.48 5.76 4.67
C VAL A 36 13.01 6.96 5.50
N ALA A 37 11.77 7.40 5.27
CA ALA A 37 11.17 8.52 6.01
C ALA A 37 10.91 8.12 7.47
N ASP A 38 11.24 9.03 8.37
CA ASP A 38 11.15 8.83 9.81
C ASP A 38 9.83 9.40 10.32
N GLU A 39 9.09 8.67 11.15
CA GLU A 39 7.80 9.15 11.68
C GLU A 39 7.93 10.40 12.57
N ARG A 40 9.10 10.66 13.14
CA ARG A 40 9.36 11.79 14.04
C ARG A 40 9.35 13.14 13.33
N ASP A 41 9.52 13.14 12.01
CA ASP A 41 9.49 14.37 11.22
C ASP A 41 8.07 14.92 11.02
N GLY A 42 7.04 14.14 11.36
CA GLY A 42 5.63 14.51 11.19
C GLY A 42 5.23 14.74 9.72
N ALA A 43 6.07 14.35 8.76
CA ALA A 43 5.80 14.51 7.35
C ALA A 43 4.87 13.40 6.86
N LEU A 44 4.04 13.74 5.88
CA LEU A 44 3.13 12.80 5.22
C LEU A 44 3.87 11.56 4.65
N SER A 45 5.15 11.70 4.30
CA SER A 45 6.00 10.58 3.88
C SER A 45 6.24 9.56 5.00
N GLY A 46 6.44 10.02 6.24
CA GLY A 46 6.70 9.22 7.44
C GLY A 46 5.43 8.71 8.15
N SER A 47 4.25 9.27 7.85
CA SER A 47 2.97 8.83 8.47
C SER A 47 2.79 7.32 8.46
N THR A 48 2.50 6.75 9.64
CA THR A 48 2.40 5.31 9.86
C THR A 48 1.16 4.72 9.18
N LEU A 49 1.19 3.43 8.87
CA LEU A 49 0.01 2.75 8.32
C LEU A 49 -1.15 2.68 9.34
N LYS A 50 -0.82 2.68 10.65
CA LYS A 50 -1.80 2.83 11.75
C LYS A 50 -2.55 4.16 11.70
N GLU A 51 -1.86 5.23 11.31
CA GLU A 51 -2.48 6.54 11.08
C GLU A 51 -3.35 6.49 9.81
N ALA A 52 -2.89 5.87 8.73
CA ALA A 52 -3.70 5.71 7.51
C ALA A 52 -5.00 4.90 7.77
N HIS A 53 -4.96 3.93 8.68
CA HIS A 53 -6.14 3.19 9.12
C HIS A 53 -7.17 4.06 9.84
N SER A 54 -6.76 5.04 10.66
CA SER A 54 -7.73 5.92 11.36
C SER A 54 -8.57 6.78 10.40
N TRP A 55 -8.06 6.97 9.18
CA TRP A 55 -8.73 7.70 8.11
C TRP A 55 -9.53 6.81 7.15
N GLY A 56 -9.65 5.51 7.43
CA GLY A 56 -10.34 4.57 6.53
C GLY A 56 -9.58 4.29 5.22
N LYS A 57 -8.27 4.53 5.16
CA LYS A 57 -7.49 4.33 3.92
C LYS A 57 -7.00 2.89 3.76
N VAL A 58 -6.68 2.22 4.87
CA VAL A 58 -6.01 0.90 4.89
C VAL A 58 -6.68 -0.03 5.90
N ASP A 59 -6.89 -1.29 5.53
CA ASP A 59 -7.32 -2.33 6.45
C ASP A 59 -6.13 -2.81 7.31
N LYS A 60 -6.33 -2.83 8.64
CA LYS A 60 -5.32 -3.21 9.64
C LYS A 60 -4.85 -4.66 9.50
N ALA A 61 -5.65 -5.52 8.87
CA ALA A 61 -5.38 -6.95 8.84
C ALA A 61 -4.10 -7.31 8.08
N THR A 62 -3.63 -6.49 7.13
CA THR A 62 -2.44 -6.84 6.33
C THR A 62 -1.66 -5.60 5.87
N GLU A 63 -1.07 -4.92 6.85
CA GLU A 63 -0.20 -3.76 6.65
C GLU A 63 1.24 -4.00 7.13
N GLN A 64 2.25 -3.50 6.40
CA GLN A 64 3.66 -3.57 6.80
C GLN A 64 4.45 -2.35 6.32
N MET A 65 5.18 -1.70 7.24
CA MET A 65 6.23 -0.74 6.91
C MET A 65 7.59 -1.43 6.89
N VAL A 66 8.36 -1.18 5.84
CA VAL A 66 9.72 -1.69 5.61
C VAL A 66 10.65 -0.49 5.59
N PHE A 67 11.39 -0.30 6.68
CA PHE A 67 12.36 0.78 6.81
C PHE A 67 13.67 0.41 6.12
N ALA A 68 13.72 0.63 4.82
CA ALA A 68 14.86 0.30 3.97
C ALA A 68 14.86 1.14 2.71
N GLU A 69 16.04 1.28 2.11
CA GLU A 69 16.19 1.94 0.81
C GLU A 69 15.61 1.06 -0.31
N ALA A 70 14.96 1.71 -1.27
CA ALA A 70 14.16 1.06 -2.30
C ALA A 70 14.99 0.11 -3.17
N THR A 71 16.22 0.47 -3.53
CA THR A 71 17.06 -0.36 -4.39
C THR A 71 17.51 -1.67 -3.74
N VAL A 72 17.48 -1.75 -2.41
CA VAL A 72 17.76 -2.98 -1.67
C VAL A 72 16.49 -3.78 -1.43
N ALA A 73 15.45 -3.12 -0.90
CA ALA A 73 14.23 -3.83 -0.49
C ALA A 73 13.42 -4.35 -1.68
N LEU A 74 13.30 -3.57 -2.76
CA LEU A 74 12.43 -3.91 -3.88
C LEU A 74 12.91 -5.18 -4.62
N PRO A 75 14.19 -5.36 -4.99
CA PRO A 75 14.65 -6.57 -5.63
C PRO A 75 14.50 -7.82 -4.76
N LEU A 76 14.69 -7.70 -3.44
CA LEU A 76 14.51 -8.83 -2.50
C LEU A 76 13.05 -9.26 -2.41
N ILE A 77 12.13 -8.30 -2.25
CA ILE A 77 10.69 -8.57 -2.21
C ILE A 77 10.22 -9.18 -3.53
N ALA A 78 10.62 -8.58 -4.66
CA ALA A 78 10.25 -9.05 -5.99
C ALA A 78 10.82 -10.45 -6.28
N GLY A 79 12.10 -10.66 -5.97
CA GLY A 79 12.77 -11.95 -6.14
C GLY A 79 12.09 -13.05 -5.32
N TYR A 80 11.84 -12.80 -4.04
CA TYR A 80 11.13 -13.76 -3.20
C TYR A 80 9.73 -14.07 -3.73
N ALA A 81 8.94 -13.04 -4.07
CA ALA A 81 7.58 -13.22 -4.57
C ALA A 81 7.54 -14.01 -5.90
N TYR A 82 8.50 -13.75 -6.78
CA TYR A 82 8.64 -14.45 -8.05
C TYR A 82 9.02 -15.93 -7.87
N HIS A 83 10.05 -16.20 -7.05
CA HIS A 83 10.55 -17.55 -6.80
C HIS A 83 9.60 -18.41 -5.97
N LYS A 84 8.74 -17.80 -5.14
CA LYS A 84 7.71 -18.52 -4.41
C LYS A 84 6.68 -19.19 -5.33
N GLY A 85 6.54 -18.74 -6.58
CA GLY A 85 5.73 -19.42 -7.58
C GLY A 85 4.22 -19.30 -7.41
N ASN A 86 3.73 -18.58 -6.39
CA ASN A 86 2.29 -18.35 -6.13
C ASN A 86 1.50 -17.78 -7.32
N TRP A 87 2.19 -17.16 -8.28
CA TRP A 87 1.59 -16.64 -9.49
C TRP A 87 1.16 -17.74 -10.49
N ARG A 88 1.74 -18.95 -10.39
CA ARG A 88 1.46 -20.07 -11.31
C ARG A 88 0.07 -20.67 -11.10
N ASP A 89 -0.37 -20.75 -9.84
CA ASP A 89 -1.67 -21.31 -9.46
C ASP A 89 -2.77 -20.24 -9.36
N ARG A 90 -2.47 -19.01 -9.80
CA ARG A 90 -3.39 -17.88 -9.66
C ARG A 90 -4.51 -17.99 -10.70
N GLN A 91 -5.73 -18.20 -10.22
CA GLN A 91 -6.92 -18.21 -11.06
C GLN A 91 -7.03 -16.90 -11.87
N PRO A 92 -7.39 -16.95 -13.17
CA PRO A 92 -7.62 -15.76 -13.97
C PRO A 92 -8.71 -14.90 -13.33
N HIS A 93 -8.38 -13.66 -12.97
CA HIS A 93 -9.40 -12.71 -12.55
C HIS A 93 -10.22 -12.27 -13.76
N HIS A 94 -11.43 -12.81 -13.90
CA HIS A 94 -12.44 -12.22 -14.78
C HIS A 94 -12.81 -10.86 -14.21
N LYS A 95 -12.30 -9.78 -14.82
CA LYS A 95 -12.80 -8.43 -14.58
C LYS A 95 -14.23 -8.36 -15.13
N THR A 96 -15.19 -8.77 -14.33
CA THR A 96 -16.60 -8.48 -14.62
C THR A 96 -16.78 -6.99 -14.35
N SER A 97 -16.87 -6.23 -15.44
CA SER A 97 -17.42 -4.87 -15.44
C SER A 97 -18.77 -4.92 -14.74
N ARG A 98 -18.88 -4.28 -13.59
CA ARG A 98 -20.14 -3.86 -13.00
C ARG A 98 -20.18 -2.34 -13.02
#